data_AF-A0A6J6QU52-F1
#
_entry.id   AF-A0A6J6QU52-F1
#
_cell.length_a   1.000
_cell.length_b   1.000
_cell.length_c   1.000
_cell.angle_alpha   90.00
_cell.angle_beta   90.00
_cell.angle_gamma   90.00
#
_symmetry.space_group_name_H-M   'P 1'
#
loop_
_entity.id
_entity.type
_entity.pdbx_description
1 polymer ?
#
loop_
_entity_poly.entity_id
_entity_poly.type
_entity_poly.pdbx_seq_one_letter_code
_entity_poly.pdbx_strand_id
1 'polypeptide(L)'
;MQQEGSTIWAGQENLLNAQLFISILAGLTDIQIETMRHIGNGLSNLEISRLRFVTEKSVEQIVTKISQYFGVGADPTKNQRVLLAGHYFKWVGAIRQ
;
A
#
# COMPACT_ATOMS: atom_id res chain seq x y z
N MET A 1 5.64 -43.15 14.15
CA MET A 1 4.73 -42.17 14.79
C MET A 1 5.08 -40.79 14.29
N GLN A 2 4.04 -39.99 14.06
CA GLN A 2 3.98 -38.83 13.18
C GLN A 2 4.96 -37.71 13.56
N GLN A 3 5.57 -37.09 12.56
CA GLN A 3 6.10 -35.73 12.64
C GLN A 3 5.03 -34.78 12.09
N GLU A 4 4.08 -34.39 12.94
CA GLU A 4 3.09 -33.36 12.68
C GLU A 4 3.40 -32.16 13.58
N GLY A 5 3.86 -31.04 13.00
CA GLY A 5 4.14 -29.84 13.79
C GLY A 5 4.71 -28.65 13.04
N SER A 6 5.24 -28.82 11.83
CA SER A 6 5.97 -27.74 11.14
C SER A 6 5.14 -26.94 10.11
N THR A 7 3.96 -27.41 9.70
CA THR A 7 3.21 -26.79 8.58
C THR A 7 2.09 -25.82 9.00
N ILE A 8 1.73 -25.76 10.29
CA ILE A 8 0.57 -24.94 10.74
C ILE A 8 0.96 -23.47 10.92
N TRP A 9 2.21 -23.16 11.27
CA TRP A 9 2.64 -21.79 11.56
C TRP A 9 2.83 -20.92 10.31
N ALA A 10 3.40 -21.46 9.22
CA ALA A 10 3.60 -20.72 7.97
C ALA A 10 2.27 -20.30 7.29
N GLY A 11 1.23 -21.15 7.40
CA GLY A 11 -0.11 -20.80 6.90
C GLY A 11 -0.79 -19.70 7.73
N GLN A 12 -0.53 -19.67 9.04
CA GLN A 12 -1.17 -18.73 9.97
C GLN A 12 -0.59 -17.31 9.85
N GLU A 13 0.71 -17.16 9.57
CA GLU A 13 1.33 -15.85 9.30
C GLU A 13 0.80 -15.21 8.00
N ASN A 14 0.59 -16.00 6.95
CA ASN A 14 0.07 -15.49 5.68
C ASN A 14 -1.40 -15.02 5.80
N LEU A 15 -2.22 -15.73 6.58
CA LEU A 15 -3.60 -15.32 6.88
C LEU A 15 -3.67 -14.04 7.73
N LEU A 16 -2.77 -13.89 8.71
CA LEU A 16 -2.67 -12.67 9.52
C LEU A 16 -2.26 -11.46 8.65
N ASN A 17 -1.28 -11.64 7.75
CA ASN A 17 -0.84 -10.58 6.84
C ASN A 17 -1.94 -10.17 5.86
N ALA A 18 -2.70 -11.12 5.31
CA ALA A 18 -3.83 -10.83 4.44
C ALA A 18 -4.96 -10.09 5.18
N GLN A 19 -5.32 -10.52 6.39
CA GLN A 19 -6.37 -9.88 7.18
C GLN A 19 -5.99 -8.46 7.63
N LEU A 20 -4.72 -8.26 8.02
CA LEU A 20 -4.18 -6.93 8.34
C LEU A 20 -4.23 -6.01 7.11
N PHE A 21 -3.87 -6.51 5.93
CA PHE A 21 -3.93 -5.75 4.69
C PHE A 21 -5.37 -5.36 4.31
N ILE A 22 -6.32 -6.30 4.39
CA ILE A 22 -7.74 -6.00 4.13
C ILE A 22 -8.26 -4.94 5.11
N SER A 23 -7.93 -5.06 6.40
CA SER A 23 -8.32 -4.08 7.40
C SER A 23 -7.70 -2.70 7.15
N ILE A 24 -6.45 -2.65 6.68
CA ILE A 24 -5.77 -1.42 6.29
C ILE A 24 -6.45 -0.78 5.09
N LEU A 25 -6.78 -1.55 4.05
CA LEU A 25 -7.45 -1.05 2.86
C LEU A 25 -8.90 -0.64 3.12
N ALA A 26 -9.58 -1.26 4.08
CA ALA A 26 -10.99 -0.97 4.41
C ALA A 26 -11.23 0.49 4.85
N GLY A 27 -10.22 1.18 5.37
CA GLY A 27 -10.31 2.61 5.70
C GLY A 27 -9.96 3.57 4.56
N LEU A 28 -9.61 3.06 3.38
CA LEU A 28 -9.33 3.85 2.19
C LEU A 28 -10.52 3.79 1.22
N THR A 29 -10.74 4.88 0.48
CA THR A 29 -11.70 4.89 -0.63
C THR A 29 -11.14 4.13 -1.83
N ASP A 30 -12.01 3.67 -2.73
CA ASP A 30 -11.60 3.01 -3.99
C ASP A 30 -10.61 3.87 -4.80
N ILE A 31 -10.79 5.20 -4.75
CA ILE A 31 -9.90 6.14 -5.42
C ILE A 31 -8.50 6.13 -4.78
N GLN A 32 -8.42 6.12 -3.45
CA GLN A 32 -7.16 6.08 -2.73
C GLN A 32 -6.42 4.75 -2.94
N ILE A 33 -7.16 3.63 -2.94
CA ILE A 33 -6.61 2.30 -3.19
C ILE A 33 -6.02 2.22 -4.61
N GLU A 34 -6.76 2.69 -5.62
CA GLU A 34 -6.29 2.64 -7.00
C GLU A 34 -5.10 3.59 -7.24
N THR A 35 -5.10 4.77 -6.64
CA THR A 35 -3.92 5.66 -6.68
C THR A 35 -2.72 5.02 -5.99
N MET A 36 -2.90 4.35 -4.85
CA MET A 36 -1.83 3.63 -4.17
C MET A 36 -1.29 2.47 -5.01
N ARG A 37 -2.16 1.75 -5.74
CA ARG A 37 -1.76 0.70 -6.68
C ARG A 37 -0.87 1.24 -7.80
N HIS A 38 -1.21 2.39 -8.37
CA HIS A 38 -0.38 3.03 -9.38
C HIS A 38 0.97 3.51 -8.82
N ILE A 39 0.99 4.04 -7.60
CA ILE A 39 2.24 4.40 -6.89
C ILE A 39 3.12 3.17 -6.71
N GLY A 40 2.55 2.05 -6.26
CA GLY A 40 3.25 0.77 -6.11
C GLY A 40 3.82 0.24 -7.44
N ASN A 41 3.16 0.52 -8.56
CA ASN A 41 3.67 0.20 -9.90
C ASN A 41 4.75 1.16 -10.40
N GLY A 42 5.14 2.18 -9.61
CA GLY A 42 6.21 3.12 -9.94
C GLY A 42 5.80 4.32 -10.80
N LEU A 43 4.50 4.51 -11.06
CA LEU A 43 4.01 5.61 -11.90
C LEU A 43 4.27 6.96 -11.23
N SER A 44 4.54 7.98 -12.04
CA SER A 44 4.65 9.38 -11.62
C SER A 44 3.27 10.02 -11.41
N ASN A 45 3.23 11.17 -10.71
CA ASN A 45 1.99 11.92 -10.51
C ASN A 45 1.35 12.34 -11.85
N LEU A 46 2.18 12.68 -12.84
CA LEU A 46 1.73 12.99 -14.21
C LEU A 46 1.12 11.79 -14.93
N GLU A 47 1.70 10.60 -14.78
CA GLU A 47 1.14 9.38 -15.40
C GLU A 47 -0.18 8.98 -14.72
N ILE A 48 -0.24 9.08 -13.38
CA ILE A 48 -1.46 8.82 -12.60
C ILE A 48 -2.55 9.82 -12.96
N SER A 49 -2.22 11.10 -13.10
CA SER A 49 -3.18 12.15 -13.43
C SER A 49 -3.83 11.91 -14.79
N ARG A 50 -3.04 11.48 -15.78
CA ARG A 50 -3.51 11.07 -17.12
C ARG A 50 -4.40 9.84 -17.08
N LEU A 51 -4.00 8.78 -16.37
CA LEU A 51 -4.78 7.54 -16.26
C LEU A 51 -6.13 7.74 -15.57
N ARG A 52 -6.17 8.65 -14.60
CA ARG A 52 -7.35 8.91 -13.76
C ARG A 52 -8.17 10.11 -14.23
N PHE A 53 -7.75 10.78 -15.31
CA PHE A 53 -8.38 12.00 -15.83
C PHE A 53 -8.54 13.11 -14.76
N VAL A 54 -7.52 13.30 -13.94
CA VAL A 54 -7.46 14.32 -12.88
C VAL A 54 -6.23 15.21 -13.03
N THR A 55 -6.10 16.25 -12.20
CA THR A 55 -4.89 17.09 -12.17
C THR A 55 -3.77 16.44 -11.34
N GLU A 56 -2.51 16.75 -11.63
CA GLU A 56 -1.37 16.30 -10.82
C GLU A 56 -1.50 16.72 -9.35
N LYS A 57 -2.01 17.94 -9.11
CA LYS A 57 -2.30 18.45 -7.76
C LYS A 57 -3.34 17.61 -7.02
N SER A 58 -4.36 17.11 -7.71
CA SER A 58 -5.34 16.19 -7.12
C SER A 58 -4.69 14.87 -6.72
N VAL A 59 -3.76 14.36 -7.53
CA VAL A 59 -2.98 13.17 -7.20
C VAL A 59 -2.15 13.42 -5.94
N GLU A 60 -1.41 14.52 -5.86
CA GLU A 60 -0.62 14.89 -4.67
C GLU A 60 -1.45 14.97 -3.39
N GLN A 61 -2.66 15.52 -3.47
CA GLN A 61 -3.59 15.56 -2.34
C GLN A 61 -4.04 14.16 -1.91
N ILE A 62 -4.29 13.26 -2.86
CA ILE A 62 -4.62 11.86 -2.58
C ILE A 62 -3.42 11.17 -1.90
N VAL A 63 -2.21 11.34 -2.44
CA VAL A 63 -0.96 10.83 -1.85
C VAL A 63 -0.77 11.33 -0.42
N THR A 64 -1.04 12.62 -0.17
CA THR A 64 -0.97 13.22 1.16
C THR A 64 -1.98 12.59 2.11
N LYS A 65 -3.25 12.42 1.69
CA LYS A 65 -4.29 11.77 2.50
C LYS A 65 -3.94 10.32 2.84
N ILE A 66 -3.39 9.59 1.88
CA ILE A 66 -2.92 8.21 2.09
C ILE A 66 -1.78 8.22 3.11
N SER A 67 -0.80 9.11 2.97
CA SER A 67 0.32 9.24 3.92
C SER A 67 -0.16 9.56 5.33
N GLN A 68 -1.12 10.48 5.47
CA GLN A 68 -1.75 10.84 6.74
C GLN A 68 -2.50 9.65 7.36
N TYR A 69 -3.25 8.90 6.56
CA TYR A 69 -3.94 7.68 7.02
C TYR A 69 -2.95 6.66 7.62
N PHE A 70 -1.75 6.58 7.06
CA PHE A 70 -0.69 5.69 7.54
C PHE A 70 0.17 6.26 8.66
N GLY A 71 -0.08 7.49 9.13
CA GLY A 71 0.79 8.17 10.10
C GLY A 71 2.19 8.45 9.56
N VAL A 72 2.37 8.35 8.24
CA VAL A 72 3.62 8.68 7.56
C VAL A 72 3.60 10.19 7.34
N GLY A 73 4.20 10.92 8.28
CA GLY A 73 4.23 12.39 8.24
C GLY A 73 4.74 12.91 6.90
N ALA A 74 4.11 13.99 6.43
CA ALA A 74 4.53 14.73 5.24
C ALA A 74 5.88 15.41 5.51
N ASP A 75 6.96 14.66 5.43
CA ASP A 75 8.32 15.18 5.51
C ASP A 75 8.66 15.84 4.16
N PRO A 76 8.84 17.17 4.10
CA PRO A 76 9.14 17.86 2.84
C PRO A 76 10.51 17.47 2.27
N THR A 77 11.36 16.82 3.06
CA THR A 77 12.67 16.31 2.61
C THR A 77 12.56 14.92 1.96
N LYS A 78 11.40 14.27 2.05
CA LYS A 78 11.19 12.92 1.52
C LYS A 78 10.17 12.90 0.40
N ASN A 79 10.48 12.12 -0.64
CA ASN A 79 9.53 11.87 -1.71
C ASN A 79 8.44 10.93 -1.21
N GLN A 80 7.28 11.49 -0.84
CA GLN A 80 6.14 10.75 -0.27
C GLN A 80 5.70 9.57 -1.13
N ARG A 81 5.78 9.70 -2.46
CA ARG A 81 5.45 8.62 -3.41
C ARG A 81 6.39 7.42 -3.24
N VAL A 82 7.69 7.67 -3.09
CA VAL A 82 8.68 6.58 -2.90
C VAL A 82 8.47 5.89 -1.56
N LEU A 83 8.18 6.67 -0.52
CA LEU A 83 7.89 6.13 0.81
C LEU A 83 6.63 5.25 0.79
N LEU A 84 5.55 5.74 0.20
CA LEU A 84 4.31 4.97 0.03
C LEU A 84 4.48 3.72 -0.84
N ALA A 85 5.26 3.80 -1.92
CA ALA A 85 5.58 2.63 -2.73
C ALA A 85 6.31 1.56 -1.90
N GLY A 86 7.31 1.95 -1.11
CA GLY A 86 8.03 1.03 -0.23
C GLY A 86 7.13 0.39 0.84
N HIS A 87 6.24 1.17 1.44
CA HIS A 87 5.25 0.67 2.39
C HIS A 87 4.27 -0.32 1.71
N TYR A 88 3.74 0.05 0.54
CA TYR A 88 2.88 -0.82 -0.27
C TYR A 88 3.57 -2.15 -0.60
N PHE A 89 4.84 -2.12 -1.04
CA PHE A 89 5.61 -3.33 -1.31
C PHE A 89 5.86 -4.17 -0.05
N LYS A 90 6.12 -3.55 1.10
CA LYS A 90 6.26 -4.29 2.36
C LYS A 90 4.96 -5.01 2.72
N TRP A 91 3.80 -4.40 2.47
CA TRP A 91 2.50 -5.00 2.80
C TRP A 91 2.03 -6.04 1.79
N VAL A 92 2.18 -5.78 0.49
CA VAL A 92 1.85 -6.76 -0.56
C VAL A 92 2.88 -7.90 -0.60
N GLY A 93 4.15 -7.60 -0.33
CA GLY A 93 5.24 -8.57 -0.26
C GLY A 93 5.17 -9.47 0.98
N ALA A 94 4.61 -9.00 2.10
CA ALA A 94 4.35 -9.82 3.28
C ALA A 94 3.33 -10.96 3.05
N ILE A 95 2.57 -10.90 1.94
CA ILE A 95 1.60 -11.93 1.53
C ILE A 95 2.27 -13.02 0.65
N ARG A 96 3.48 -12.76 0.11
CA ARG A 96 4.16 -13.64 -0.86
C ARG A 96 5.37 -14.40 -0.32
N GLN A 97 5.62 -14.38 0.99
CA GLN A 97 6.66 -15.21 1.63
C GLN A 97 6.03 -16.35 2.43
#